data_AF-A0A2T6E5D9-F1
#
_entry.id   AF-A0A2T6E5D9-F1
#
_cell.length_a   1.000
_cell.length_b   1.000
_cell.length_c   1.000
_cell.angle_alpha   90.00
_cell.angle_beta   90.00
_cell.angle_gamma   90.00
#
_symmetry.space_group_name_H-M   'P 1'
#
loop_
_entity.id
_entity.type
_entity.pdbx_description
1 polymer ?
#
loop_
_entity_poly.entity_id
_entity_poly.type
_entity_poly.pdbx_seq_one_letter_code
_entity_poly.pdbx_strand_id
1 'polypeptide(L)'
;MPRPRFRIGADDWFDALDWIDYQLSQPTWLLAEQHPIHHYGLATFKEQCRAFRDVTEPGQGHCDDLQAILNEILERSDWDRLRKTLSARRRRRREKRTNQGPVNLTLSGQAHQWLKQLAQAGQYSTLSEALEQLLPDVVAQLEADLQAERASAIEAELQRWPQDRLLTAIEAYLAKAADERSLATACRIAYQWYQREPDNTKAALLRERFIEDLVWNEAHLKRPAADFLSDF
;
A
#
# COMPACT_ATOMS: atom_id res chain seq x y z
N MET A 1 35.39 13.95 19.17
CA MET A 1 34.49 14.04 20.36
C MET A 1 33.85 12.67 20.57
N PRO A 2 33.92 12.06 21.78
CA PRO A 2 33.22 10.81 22.03
C PRO A 2 31.71 11.04 21.82
N ARG A 3 31.05 10.14 21.08
CA ARG A 3 29.61 10.22 20.81
C ARG A 3 28.84 10.28 22.15
N PRO A 4 27.79 11.09 22.29
CA PRO A 4 26.99 11.10 23.51
C PRO A 4 26.49 9.69 23.81
N ARG A 5 26.66 9.24 25.06
CA ARG A 5 26.15 7.96 25.55
C ARG A 5 24.63 7.97 25.34
N PHE A 6 24.08 6.91 24.73
CA PHE A 6 22.64 6.77 24.56
C PHE A 6 21.98 6.81 25.94
N ARG A 7 20.98 7.67 26.12
CA ARG A 7 20.21 7.76 27.36
C ARG A 7 18.79 7.28 27.12
N ILE A 8 18.32 6.44 28.03
CA ILE A 8 16.93 6.02 28.13
C ILE A 8 16.13 7.17 28.73
N GLY A 9 15.07 7.59 28.04
CA GLY A 9 14.11 8.55 28.58
C GLY A 9 12.77 7.87 28.89
N ALA A 10 11.83 8.63 29.46
CA ALA A 10 10.49 8.15 29.80
C ALA A 10 9.78 7.50 28.61
N ASP A 11 9.92 8.09 27.41
CA ASP A 11 9.34 7.55 26.17
C ASP A 11 9.89 6.17 25.80
N ASP A 12 11.07 5.77 26.27
CA ASP A 12 11.69 4.48 25.93
C ASP A 12 11.53 3.44 27.03
N TRP A 13 10.92 3.81 28.16
CA TRP A 13 10.84 2.98 29.35
C TRP A 13 10.33 1.57 29.05
N PHE A 14 9.09 1.47 28.57
CA PHE A 14 8.48 0.19 28.24
C PHE A 14 9.16 -0.51 27.06
N ASP A 15 9.70 0.25 26.11
CA ASP A 15 10.43 -0.32 24.97
C ASP A 15 11.75 -0.96 25.40
N ALA A 16 12.43 -0.39 26.40
CA ALA A 16 13.64 -0.93 26.98
C ALA A 16 13.33 -2.17 27.83
N LEU A 17 12.29 -2.12 28.66
CA LEU A 17 11.84 -3.27 29.46
C LEU A 17 11.40 -4.44 28.57
N ASP A 18 10.65 -4.19 27.49
CA ASP A 18 10.28 -5.22 26.50
C ASP A 18 11.51 -5.88 25.87
N TRP A 19 12.53 -5.07 25.55
CA TRP A 19 13.76 -5.60 24.98
C TRP A 19 14.52 -6.46 25.98
N ILE A 20 14.58 -6.04 27.24
CA ILE A 20 15.20 -6.80 28.33
C ILE A 20 14.48 -8.13 28.54
N ASP A 21 13.15 -8.12 28.64
CA ASP A 21 12.35 -9.33 28.81
C ASP A 21 12.58 -10.31 27.65
N TYR A 22 12.67 -9.80 26.41
CA TYR A 22 13.04 -10.61 25.26
C TYR A 22 14.45 -11.20 25.37
N GLN A 23 15.47 -10.42 25.79
CA GLN A 23 16.82 -10.97 25.96
C GLN A 23 16.89 -12.01 27.08
N LEU A 24 16.14 -11.81 28.16
CA LEU A 24 16.01 -12.77 29.26
C LEU A 24 15.33 -14.09 28.84
N SER A 25 14.67 -14.12 27.68
CA SER A 25 14.15 -15.34 27.07
C SER A 25 15.11 -15.97 26.05
N GLN A 26 16.21 -15.31 25.70
CA GLN A 26 17.16 -15.84 24.71
C GLN A 26 18.20 -16.77 25.38
N PRO A 27 18.50 -17.95 24.79
CA PRO A 27 19.51 -18.86 25.31
C PRO A 27 20.89 -18.20 25.45
N THR A 28 21.21 -17.25 24.58
CA THR A 28 22.53 -16.59 24.53
C THR A 28 22.91 -15.91 25.84
N TRP A 29 21.97 -15.27 26.52
CA TRP A 29 22.21 -14.65 27.83
C TRP A 29 22.19 -15.66 28.96
N LEU A 30 21.29 -16.66 28.88
CA LEU A 30 21.10 -17.64 29.94
C LEU A 30 22.22 -18.67 30.02
N LEU A 31 22.84 -19.02 28.89
CA LEU A 31 23.87 -20.06 28.80
C LEU A 31 25.30 -19.51 28.85
N ALA A 32 25.49 -18.20 28.61
CA ALA A 32 26.80 -17.57 28.68
C ALA A 32 27.14 -17.21 30.13
N GLU A 33 27.65 -18.17 30.91
CA GLU A 33 27.93 -18.00 32.35
C GLU A 33 28.85 -16.82 32.68
N GLN A 34 29.70 -16.40 31.75
CA GLN A 34 30.61 -15.25 31.91
C GLN A 34 29.92 -13.89 31.70
N HIS A 35 28.69 -13.88 31.20
CA HIS A 35 27.97 -12.64 30.91
C HIS A 35 27.70 -11.86 32.22
N PRO A 36 27.89 -10.52 32.26
CA PRO A 36 27.81 -9.72 33.49
C PRO A 36 26.50 -9.88 34.27
N ILE A 37 25.41 -10.19 33.58
CA ILE A 37 24.10 -10.47 34.20
C ILE A 37 24.13 -11.61 35.23
N HIS A 38 25.01 -12.60 35.07
CA HIS A 38 25.13 -13.72 36.01
C HIS A 38 25.86 -13.29 37.29
N HIS A 39 26.82 -12.38 37.19
CA HIS A 39 27.47 -11.78 38.36
C HIS A 39 26.51 -10.90 39.17
N TYR A 40 25.60 -10.21 38.47
CA TYR A 40 24.54 -9.42 39.11
C TYR A 40 23.47 -10.29 39.79
N GLY A 41 23.21 -11.48 39.23
CA GLY A 41 22.19 -12.42 39.67
C GLY A 41 20.92 -12.29 38.84
N LEU A 42 20.64 -13.31 38.03
CA LEU A 42 19.49 -13.36 37.13
C LEU A 42 18.13 -13.24 37.85
N ALA A 43 18.00 -13.83 39.03
CA ALA A 43 16.76 -13.76 39.82
C ALA A 43 16.51 -12.32 40.30
N THR A 44 17.53 -11.70 40.90
CA THR A 44 17.50 -10.30 41.36
C THR A 44 17.14 -9.36 40.22
N PHE A 45 17.78 -9.52 39.07
CA PHE A 45 17.49 -8.65 37.92
C PHE A 45 16.07 -8.83 37.39
N LYS A 46 15.55 -10.07 37.36
CA LYS A 46 14.15 -10.33 36.98
C LYS A 46 13.16 -9.70 37.95
N GLU A 47 13.42 -9.76 39.24
CA GLU A 47 12.58 -9.10 40.26
C GLU A 47 12.57 -7.59 40.11
N GLN A 48 13.74 -6.98 39.84
CA GLN A 48 13.84 -5.55 39.56
C GLN A 48 13.12 -5.17 38.26
N CYS A 49 13.24 -5.96 37.19
CA CYS A 49 12.49 -5.72 35.95
C CYS A 49 10.98 -5.73 36.20
N ARG A 50 10.49 -6.62 37.08
CA ARG A 50 9.07 -6.62 37.50
C ARG A 50 8.72 -5.35 38.26
N ALA A 51 9.55 -4.94 39.23
CA ALA A 51 9.32 -3.69 39.96
C ALA A 51 9.31 -2.46 39.04
N PHE A 52 10.18 -2.43 38.01
CA PHE A 52 10.17 -1.37 37.00
C PHE A 52 8.93 -1.39 36.10
N ARG A 53 8.36 -2.57 35.84
CA ARG A 53 7.09 -2.70 35.08
C ARG A 53 5.91 -2.10 35.82
N ASP A 54 5.92 -2.12 37.15
CA ASP A 54 4.86 -1.55 37.98
C ASP A 54 4.85 0.00 37.95
N VAL A 55 5.91 0.63 37.44
CA VAL A 55 6.00 2.09 37.27
C VAL A 55 5.29 2.49 35.97
N THR A 56 4.07 3.03 36.09
CA THR A 56 3.25 3.47 34.94
C THR A 56 3.71 4.79 34.33
N GLU A 57 4.23 5.72 35.15
CA GLU A 57 4.69 7.04 34.74
C GLU A 57 6.15 7.26 35.18
N PRO A 58 7.13 6.81 34.38
CA PRO A 58 8.53 6.87 34.74
C PRO A 58 9.08 8.30 34.66
N GLY A 59 9.37 8.90 35.82
CA GLY A 59 10.20 10.09 35.93
C GLY A 59 11.69 9.86 35.58
N GLN A 60 12.45 10.95 35.57
CA GLN A 60 13.89 10.93 35.25
C GLN A 60 14.69 10.03 36.21
N GLY A 61 14.36 10.03 37.51
CA GLY A 61 15.03 9.18 38.51
C GLY A 61 14.93 7.69 38.17
N HIS A 62 13.73 7.21 37.83
CA HIS A 62 13.54 5.82 37.41
C HIS A 62 14.36 5.48 36.15
N CYS A 63 14.40 6.41 35.19
CA CYS A 63 15.19 6.23 33.96
C CYS A 63 16.69 6.15 34.26
N ASP A 64 17.19 6.97 35.19
CA ASP A 64 18.58 6.96 35.63
C ASP A 64 18.92 5.67 36.40
N ASP A 65 18.00 5.17 37.23
CA ASP A 65 18.16 3.90 37.96
C ASP A 65 18.24 2.71 36.99
N LEU A 66 17.32 2.63 36.03
CA LEU A 66 17.36 1.61 34.98
C LEU A 66 18.65 1.74 34.16
N GLN A 67 19.03 2.96 33.77
CA GLN A 67 20.26 3.21 33.01
C GLN A 67 21.51 2.78 33.80
N ALA A 68 21.55 2.98 35.12
CA ALA A 68 22.65 2.56 35.97
C ALA A 68 22.79 1.04 35.98
N ILE A 69 21.69 0.31 36.24
CA ILE A 69 21.69 -1.16 36.23
C ILE A 69 22.11 -1.70 34.87
N LEU A 70 21.57 -1.13 33.78
CA LEU A 70 21.95 -1.56 32.42
C LEU A 70 23.42 -1.30 32.10
N ASN A 71 24.04 -0.27 32.66
CA ASN A 71 25.48 -0.03 32.48
C ASN A 71 26.34 -1.10 33.18
N GLU A 72 25.82 -1.74 34.23
CA GLU A 72 26.52 -2.81 34.95
C GLU A 72 26.37 -4.18 34.27
N ILE A 73 25.18 -4.46 33.72
CA ILE A 73 24.84 -5.81 33.24
C ILE A 73 24.97 -6.02 31.73
N LEU A 74 24.91 -4.94 30.93
CA LEU A 74 24.95 -5.04 29.47
C LEU A 74 26.39 -4.95 28.96
N GLU A 75 26.77 -5.90 28.11
CA GLU A 75 28.00 -5.76 27.35
C GLU A 75 27.84 -4.69 26.25
N ARG A 76 28.98 -4.30 25.64
CA ARG A 76 28.97 -3.36 24.53
C ARG A 76 28.09 -3.82 23.37
N SER A 77 28.07 -5.13 23.08
CA SER A 77 27.29 -5.69 21.98
C SER A 77 25.78 -5.61 22.24
N ASP A 78 25.36 -5.78 23.49
CA ASP A 78 23.98 -5.62 23.94
C ASP A 78 23.54 -4.17 23.86
N TRP A 79 24.39 -3.24 24.29
CA TRP A 79 24.15 -1.81 24.15
C TRP A 79 23.90 -1.39 22.70
N ASP A 80 24.69 -1.90 21.77
CA ASP A 80 24.52 -1.62 20.34
C ASP A 80 23.19 -2.17 19.81
N ARG A 81 22.78 -3.37 20.24
CA ARG A 81 21.49 -3.98 19.87
C ARG A 81 20.31 -3.22 20.47
N LEU A 82 20.34 -2.93 21.78
CA LEU A 82 19.31 -2.16 22.48
C LEU A 82 19.13 -0.79 21.82
N ARG A 83 20.23 -0.06 21.59
CA ARG A 83 20.19 1.24 20.92
C ARG A 83 19.53 1.17 19.54
N LYS A 84 19.88 0.18 18.72
CA LYS A 84 19.28 -0.01 17.39
C LYS A 84 17.78 -0.28 17.51
N THR A 85 17.36 -1.16 18.43
CA THR A 85 15.96 -1.48 18.69
C THR A 85 15.17 -0.24 19.11
N LEU A 86 15.65 0.50 20.12
CA LEU A 86 14.97 1.70 20.61
C LEU A 86 14.90 2.80 19.54
N SER A 87 15.98 2.99 18.78
CA SER A 87 15.98 3.93 17.66
C SER A 87 14.93 3.56 16.60
N ALA A 88 14.81 2.27 16.28
CA ALA A 88 13.80 1.77 15.35
C ALA A 88 12.37 1.94 15.89
N ARG A 89 12.13 1.64 17.18
CA ARG A 89 10.81 1.87 17.81
C ARG A 89 10.44 3.35 17.85
N ARG A 90 11.36 4.23 18.24
CA ARG A 90 11.19 5.69 18.18
C ARG A 90 10.81 6.16 16.77
N ARG A 91 11.52 5.67 15.74
CA ARG A 91 11.20 5.97 14.33
C ARG A 91 9.79 5.52 13.96
N ARG A 92 9.44 4.26 14.23
CA ARG A 92 8.11 3.70 13.94
C ARG A 92 6.97 4.44 14.64
N ARG A 93 7.18 4.89 15.89
CA ARG A 93 6.19 5.72 16.60
C ARG A 93 5.96 7.06 15.90
N ARG A 94 7.02 7.70 15.37
CA ARG A 94 6.90 8.93 14.58
C ARG A 94 6.17 8.68 13.27
N GLU A 95 6.54 7.63 12.54
CA GLU A 95 5.89 7.24 11.27
C GLU A 95 4.40 6.93 11.44
N LYS A 96 4.01 6.26 12.53
CA LYS A 96 2.59 6.00 12.86
C LYS A 96 1.80 7.29 13.07
N ARG A 97 2.42 8.36 13.61
CA ARG A 97 1.76 9.66 13.76
C ARG A 97 1.57 10.40 12.43
N THR A 98 2.42 10.13 11.43
CA THR A 98 2.38 10.82 10.14
C THR A 98 1.66 10.04 9.04
N ASN A 99 1.15 8.83 9.29
CA ASN A 99 0.59 7.92 8.28
C ASN A 99 1.53 7.66 7.08
N GLN A 100 2.83 7.91 7.23
CA GLN A 100 3.87 7.70 6.22
C GLN A 100 4.68 6.43 6.50
N GLY A 101 4.08 5.45 7.19
CA GLY A 101 4.74 4.21 7.52
C GLY A 101 4.94 3.33 6.28
N PRO A 102 6.07 2.60 6.18
CA PRO A 102 6.24 1.63 5.11
C PRO A 102 5.18 0.53 5.21
N VAL A 103 4.66 0.09 4.06
CA VAL A 103 3.76 -1.05 3.96
C VAL A 103 4.58 -2.33 3.78
N ASN A 104 4.37 -3.32 4.65
CA ASN A 104 5.03 -4.62 4.52
C ASN A 104 4.24 -5.49 3.55
N LEU A 105 4.89 -5.93 2.47
CA LEU A 105 4.33 -6.87 1.50
C LEU A 105 5.05 -8.21 1.61
N THR A 106 4.29 -9.31 1.59
CA THR A 106 4.86 -10.66 1.50
C THR A 106 4.93 -11.07 0.05
N LEU A 107 6.15 -11.30 -0.45
CA LEU A 107 6.41 -11.74 -1.81
C LEU A 107 6.84 -13.21 -1.81
N SER A 108 6.48 -13.94 -2.88
CA SER A 108 7.14 -15.20 -3.18
C SER A 108 8.63 -14.96 -3.47
N GLY A 109 9.46 -15.99 -3.29
CA GLY A 109 10.90 -15.86 -3.57
C GLY A 109 11.20 -15.41 -5.00
N GLN A 110 10.41 -15.89 -5.97
CA GLN A 110 10.53 -15.51 -7.37
C GLN A 110 10.11 -14.05 -7.63
N ALA A 111 8.98 -13.61 -7.07
CA ALA A 111 8.52 -12.23 -7.21
C ALA A 111 9.55 -11.24 -6.63
N HIS A 112 10.15 -11.58 -5.49
CA HIS A 112 11.24 -10.77 -4.91
C HIS A 112 12.47 -10.70 -5.80
N GLN A 113 12.83 -11.80 -6.47
CA GLN A 113 13.95 -11.81 -7.43
C GLN A 113 13.67 -10.93 -8.64
N TRP A 114 12.47 -11.00 -9.22
CA TRP A 114 12.08 -10.12 -10.32
C TRP A 114 12.06 -8.66 -9.91
N LEU A 115 11.57 -8.34 -8.72
CA LEU A 115 11.59 -6.97 -8.21
C LEU A 115 13.02 -6.43 -8.04
N LYS A 116 13.96 -7.27 -7.59
CA LYS A 116 15.39 -6.92 -7.55
C LYS A 116 15.97 -6.68 -8.95
N GLN A 117 15.65 -7.55 -9.90
CA GLN A 117 16.11 -7.40 -11.29
C GLN A 117 15.54 -6.12 -11.92
N LEU A 118 14.28 -5.81 -11.66
CA LEU A 118 13.62 -4.58 -12.09
C LEU A 118 14.32 -3.35 -11.50
N ALA A 119 14.56 -3.35 -10.18
CA ALA A 119 15.28 -2.29 -9.49
C ALA A 119 16.67 -2.06 -10.08
N GLN A 120 17.39 -3.15 -10.36
CA GLN A 120 18.72 -3.10 -10.96
C GLN A 120 18.71 -2.59 -12.41
N ALA A 121 17.78 -3.10 -13.24
CA ALA A 121 17.67 -2.73 -14.65
C ALA A 121 17.26 -1.27 -14.83
N GLY A 122 16.30 -0.80 -14.02
CA GLY A 122 15.84 0.59 -14.00
C GLY A 122 16.72 1.55 -13.19
N GLN A 123 17.82 1.06 -12.61
CA GLN A 123 18.77 1.85 -11.81
C GLN A 123 18.13 2.57 -10.61
N TYR A 124 17.11 1.96 -10.02
CA TYR A 124 16.43 2.50 -8.85
C TYR A 124 17.25 2.28 -7.56
N SER A 125 17.23 3.24 -6.66
CA SER A 125 17.97 3.19 -5.40
C SER A 125 17.36 2.23 -4.39
N THR A 126 16.05 1.99 -4.49
CA THR A 126 15.32 1.05 -3.62
C THR A 126 14.27 0.25 -4.40
N LEU A 127 13.84 -0.89 -3.84
CA LEU A 127 12.74 -1.67 -4.42
C LEU A 127 11.41 -0.90 -4.37
N SER A 128 11.20 -0.08 -3.35
CA SER A 128 10.01 0.77 -3.22
C SER A 128 9.96 1.83 -4.32
N GLU A 129 11.09 2.49 -4.60
CA GLU A 129 11.18 3.46 -5.70
C GLU A 129 10.88 2.81 -7.05
N ALA A 130 11.41 1.60 -7.30
CA ALA A 130 11.11 0.87 -8.53
C ALA A 130 9.60 0.61 -8.69
N LEU A 131 8.90 0.27 -7.61
CA LEU A 131 7.45 0.08 -7.63
C LEU A 131 6.71 1.40 -7.81
N GLU A 132 7.09 2.46 -7.09
CA GLU A 132 6.44 3.76 -7.16
C GLU A 132 6.52 4.39 -8.55
N GLN A 133 7.63 4.19 -9.27
CA GLN A 133 7.81 4.73 -10.62
C GLN A 133 7.14 3.89 -11.71
N LEU A 134 7.12 2.56 -11.58
CA LEU A 134 6.64 1.70 -12.68
C LEU A 134 5.22 1.19 -12.51
N LEU A 135 4.74 1.01 -11.27
CA LEU A 135 3.43 0.44 -11.03
C LEU A 135 2.28 1.29 -11.58
N PRO A 136 2.28 2.64 -11.49
CA PRO A 136 1.21 3.46 -12.05
C PRO A 136 1.02 3.25 -13.56
N ASP A 137 2.10 3.23 -14.31
CA ASP A 137 2.06 3.04 -15.76
C ASP A 137 1.59 1.64 -16.14
N VAL A 138 2.05 0.61 -15.41
CA VAL A 138 1.59 -0.77 -15.61
C VAL A 138 0.09 -0.90 -15.32
N VAL A 139 -0.41 -0.28 -14.25
CA VAL A 139 -1.84 -0.28 -13.91
C VAL A 139 -2.64 0.43 -15.00
N ALA A 140 -2.19 1.61 -15.44
CA ALA A 140 -2.86 2.36 -16.50
C ALA A 140 -2.89 1.58 -17.82
N GLN A 141 -1.80 0.90 -18.18
CA GLN A 141 -1.74 0.07 -19.38
C GLN A 141 -2.71 -1.12 -19.29
N LEU A 142 -2.74 -1.82 -18.16
CA LEU A 142 -3.68 -2.94 -17.96
C LEU A 142 -5.14 -2.49 -18.01
N GLU A 143 -5.46 -1.32 -17.45
CA GLU A 143 -6.80 -0.73 -17.55
C GLU A 143 -7.14 -0.37 -19.00
N ALA A 144 -6.20 0.20 -19.75
CA ALA A 144 -6.38 0.52 -21.16
C ALA A 144 -6.57 -0.74 -22.02
N ASP A 145 -5.79 -1.79 -21.78
CA ASP A 145 -5.88 -3.07 -22.49
C ASP A 145 -7.25 -3.72 -22.25
N LEU A 146 -7.73 -3.72 -21.01
CA LEU A 146 -9.08 -4.22 -20.67
C LEU A 146 -10.18 -3.42 -21.35
N GLN A 147 -10.06 -2.09 -21.37
CA GLN A 147 -11.03 -1.23 -22.08
C GLN A 147 -11.00 -1.47 -23.60
N ALA A 148 -9.83 -1.68 -24.19
CA ALA A 148 -9.68 -1.98 -25.62
C ALA A 148 -10.27 -3.35 -25.99
N GLU A 149 -10.01 -4.38 -25.18
CA GLU A 149 -10.63 -5.71 -25.34
C GLU A 149 -12.16 -5.59 -25.26
N ARG A 150 -12.66 -4.82 -24.30
CA ARG A 150 -14.09 -4.60 -24.14
C ARG A 150 -14.72 -3.84 -25.29
N ALA A 151 -14.08 -2.77 -25.76
CA ALA A 151 -14.50 -2.02 -26.93
C ALA A 151 -14.60 -2.94 -28.16
N SER A 152 -13.58 -3.78 -28.39
CA SER A 152 -13.56 -4.74 -29.50
C SER A 152 -14.68 -5.78 -29.40
N ALA A 153 -14.96 -6.29 -28.20
CA ALA A 153 -16.06 -7.23 -27.98
C ALA A 153 -17.43 -6.61 -28.29
N ILE A 154 -17.68 -5.38 -27.82
CA ILE A 154 -18.91 -4.64 -28.12
C ILE A 154 -18.99 -4.34 -29.62
N GLU A 155 -17.88 -3.92 -30.24
CA GLU A 155 -17.85 -3.66 -31.68
C GLU A 155 -18.23 -4.90 -32.48
N ALA A 156 -17.65 -6.06 -32.15
CA ALA A 156 -17.95 -7.33 -32.82
C ALA A 156 -19.41 -7.77 -32.65
N GLU A 157 -20.02 -7.49 -31.49
CA GLU A 157 -21.44 -7.70 -31.27
C GLU A 157 -22.28 -6.76 -32.14
N LEU A 158 -22.00 -5.46 -32.09
CA LEU A 158 -22.72 -4.44 -32.82
C LEU A 158 -22.58 -4.59 -34.34
N GLN A 159 -21.44 -5.06 -34.86
CA GLN A 159 -21.22 -5.29 -36.29
C GLN A 159 -22.27 -6.23 -36.92
N ARG A 160 -22.85 -7.14 -36.13
CA ARG A 160 -23.90 -8.07 -36.58
C ARG A 160 -25.29 -7.43 -36.58
N TRP A 161 -25.44 -6.26 -35.97
CA TRP A 161 -26.72 -5.59 -35.85
C TRP A 161 -27.02 -4.78 -37.11
N PRO A 162 -28.28 -4.80 -37.58
CA PRO A 162 -28.71 -3.87 -38.61
C PRO A 162 -28.74 -2.44 -38.05
N GLN A 163 -28.60 -1.46 -38.95
CA GLN A 163 -28.43 -0.04 -38.59
C GLN A 163 -29.62 0.52 -37.79
N ASP A 164 -30.83 0.08 -38.12
CA ASP A 164 -32.07 0.43 -37.41
C ASP A 164 -32.03 0.00 -35.94
N ARG A 165 -31.64 -1.25 -35.66
CA ARG A 165 -31.49 -1.76 -34.28
C ARG A 165 -30.45 -0.97 -33.49
N LEU A 166 -29.31 -0.65 -34.12
CA LEU A 166 -28.27 0.19 -33.51
C LEU A 166 -28.82 1.58 -33.14
N LEU A 167 -29.57 2.21 -34.03
CA LEU A 167 -30.16 3.53 -33.77
C LEU A 167 -31.17 3.48 -32.63
N THR A 168 -32.04 2.47 -32.59
CA THR A 168 -33.00 2.28 -31.48
C THR A 168 -32.29 2.12 -30.14
N ALA A 169 -31.22 1.33 -30.07
CA ALA A 169 -30.44 1.18 -28.84
C ALA A 169 -29.75 2.48 -28.40
N ILE A 170 -29.19 3.24 -29.35
CA ILE A 170 -28.58 4.55 -29.07
C ILE A 170 -29.62 5.56 -28.58
N GLU A 171 -30.81 5.58 -29.16
CA GLU A 171 -31.90 6.45 -28.71
C GLU A 171 -32.35 6.12 -27.29
N ALA A 172 -32.52 4.82 -26.98
CA ALA A 172 -32.85 4.36 -25.64
C ALA A 172 -31.74 4.72 -24.63
N TYR A 173 -30.47 4.54 -25.02
CA TYR A 173 -29.32 4.94 -24.23
C TYR A 173 -29.32 6.44 -23.92
N LEU A 174 -29.49 7.28 -24.95
CA LEU A 174 -29.48 8.73 -24.81
C LEU A 174 -30.67 9.24 -23.98
N ALA A 175 -31.83 8.59 -24.08
CA ALA A 175 -32.98 8.89 -23.22
C ALA A 175 -32.65 8.60 -21.75
N LYS A 176 -32.08 7.44 -21.46
CA LYS A 176 -31.66 7.08 -20.09
C LYS A 176 -30.56 8.00 -19.56
N ALA A 177 -29.61 8.41 -20.40
CA ALA A 177 -28.56 9.36 -20.03
C ALA A 177 -29.07 10.78 -19.81
N ALA A 178 -30.22 11.16 -20.38
CA ALA A 178 -30.86 12.43 -20.07
C ALA A 178 -31.39 12.46 -18.62
N ASP A 179 -31.86 11.32 -18.13
CA ASP A 179 -32.37 11.15 -16.76
C ASP A 179 -31.23 10.91 -15.75
N GLU A 180 -30.21 10.13 -16.12
CA GLU A 180 -29.03 9.82 -15.30
C GLU A 180 -27.80 10.65 -15.70
N ARG A 181 -27.67 11.87 -15.13
CA ARG A 181 -26.57 12.81 -15.43
C ARG A 181 -25.14 12.27 -15.24
N SER A 182 -24.96 11.15 -14.57
CA SER A 182 -23.66 10.51 -14.38
C SER A 182 -23.17 9.78 -15.62
N LEU A 183 -24.06 9.35 -16.52
CA LEU A 183 -23.68 8.58 -17.70
C LEU A 183 -22.86 9.45 -18.69
N ALA A 184 -21.89 8.83 -19.35
CA ALA A 184 -21.16 9.45 -20.45
C ALA A 184 -22.13 9.80 -21.60
N THR A 185 -21.85 10.87 -22.35
CA THR A 185 -22.75 11.28 -23.45
C THR A 185 -21.98 11.77 -24.68
N ALA A 186 -20.76 11.25 -24.90
CA ALA A 186 -19.97 11.59 -26.08
C ALA A 186 -20.72 11.23 -27.37
N CYS A 187 -21.48 10.13 -27.38
CA CYS A 187 -22.29 9.71 -28.53
C CYS A 187 -23.43 10.69 -28.88
N ARG A 188 -23.86 11.55 -27.96
CA ARG A 188 -24.95 12.52 -28.20
C ARG A 188 -24.63 13.47 -29.34
N ILE A 189 -23.39 13.96 -29.40
CA ILE A 189 -22.95 14.90 -30.45
C ILE A 189 -22.89 14.17 -31.81
N ALA A 190 -22.33 12.96 -31.83
CA ALA A 190 -22.28 12.14 -33.04
C ALA A 190 -23.68 11.79 -33.55
N TYR A 191 -24.63 11.52 -32.65
CA TYR A 191 -26.01 11.23 -32.99
C TYR A 191 -26.70 12.45 -33.62
N GLN A 192 -26.50 13.64 -33.06
CA GLN A 192 -27.02 14.90 -33.63
C GLN A 192 -26.45 15.18 -35.03
N TRP A 193 -25.17 14.88 -35.27
CA TRP A 193 -24.56 15.04 -36.59
C TRP A 193 -25.14 14.04 -37.60
N TYR A 194 -25.30 12.78 -37.20
CA TYR A 194 -25.91 11.76 -38.04
C TYR A 194 -27.36 12.11 -38.41
N GLN A 195 -28.17 12.60 -37.46
CA GLN A 195 -29.56 12.99 -37.73
C GLN A 195 -29.69 14.13 -38.75
N ARG A 196 -28.75 15.08 -38.77
CA ARG A 196 -28.80 16.23 -39.68
C ARG A 196 -28.52 15.83 -41.13
N GLU A 197 -27.58 14.93 -41.33
CA GLU A 197 -27.15 14.49 -42.66
C GLU A 197 -26.61 13.07 -42.54
N PRO A 198 -27.45 12.04 -42.73
CA PRO A 198 -27.03 10.64 -42.58
C PRO A 198 -26.05 10.25 -43.69
N ASP A 199 -24.86 9.83 -43.30
CA ASP A 199 -23.88 9.22 -44.20
C ASP A 199 -23.09 8.10 -43.48
N ASN A 200 -22.35 7.31 -44.26
CA ASN A 200 -21.59 6.16 -43.75
C ASN A 200 -20.49 6.57 -42.76
N THR A 201 -19.88 7.75 -42.94
CA THR A 201 -18.80 8.23 -42.08
C THR A 201 -19.34 8.63 -40.70
N LYS A 202 -20.46 9.35 -40.66
CA LYS A 202 -21.14 9.74 -39.43
C LYS A 202 -21.77 8.54 -38.73
N ALA A 203 -22.26 7.55 -39.48
CA ALA A 203 -22.73 6.29 -38.91
C ALA A 203 -21.60 5.53 -38.20
N ALA A 204 -20.42 5.46 -38.81
CA ALA A 204 -19.24 4.85 -38.21
C ALA A 204 -18.79 5.61 -36.95
N LEU A 205 -18.72 6.95 -37.01
CA LEU A 205 -18.39 7.79 -35.86
C LEU A 205 -19.41 7.63 -34.72
N LEU A 206 -20.70 7.57 -35.04
CA LEU A 206 -21.76 7.35 -34.06
C LEU A 206 -21.58 6.01 -33.34
N ARG A 207 -21.30 4.93 -34.09
CA ARG A 207 -20.99 3.62 -33.49
C ARG A 207 -19.77 3.71 -32.57
N GLU A 208 -18.67 4.31 -33.03
CA GLU A 208 -17.45 4.47 -32.25
C GLU A 208 -17.71 5.19 -30.92
N ARG A 209 -18.41 6.34 -30.96
CA ARG A 209 -18.72 7.12 -29.76
C ARG A 209 -19.71 6.43 -28.83
N PHE A 210 -20.62 5.63 -29.38
CA PHE A 210 -21.52 4.81 -28.57
C PHE A 210 -20.75 3.71 -27.82
N ILE A 211 -19.82 3.03 -28.48
CA ILE A 211 -18.95 2.03 -27.84
C ILE A 211 -18.11 2.67 -26.74
N GLU A 212 -17.50 3.84 -27.00
CA GLU A 212 -16.72 4.59 -26.01
C GLU A 212 -17.54 4.92 -24.75
N ASP A 213 -18.76 5.43 -24.93
CA ASP A 213 -19.66 5.73 -23.82
C ASP A 213 -19.99 4.48 -22.99
N LEU A 214 -20.28 3.34 -23.64
CA LEU A 214 -20.56 2.07 -22.96
C LEU A 214 -19.35 1.56 -22.16
N VAL A 215 -18.16 1.56 -22.75
CA VAL A 215 -16.92 1.12 -22.10
C VAL A 215 -16.57 2.03 -20.91
N TRP A 216 -16.71 3.34 -21.08
CA TRP A 216 -16.45 4.30 -20.02
C TRP A 216 -17.39 4.09 -18.83
N ASN A 217 -18.69 3.91 -19.09
CA ASN A 217 -19.68 3.66 -18.05
C ASN A 217 -19.42 2.35 -17.30
N GLU A 218 -18.98 1.30 -17.99
CA GLU A 218 -18.56 0.04 -17.35
C GLU A 218 -17.36 0.24 -16.43
N ALA A 219 -16.31 0.89 -16.93
CA ALA A 219 -15.06 1.09 -16.20
C ALA A 219 -15.27 1.94 -14.93
N HIS A 220 -15.95 3.08 -15.07
CA HIS A 220 -16.01 4.12 -14.05
C HIS A 220 -17.28 4.11 -13.21
N LEU A 221 -18.42 3.67 -13.76
CA LEU A 221 -19.71 3.66 -13.06
C LEU A 221 -20.20 2.26 -12.69
N LYS A 222 -19.48 1.20 -13.12
CA LYS A 222 -19.89 -0.20 -12.93
C LYS A 222 -21.27 -0.49 -13.53
N ARG A 223 -21.60 0.16 -14.64
CA ARG A 223 -22.83 -0.05 -15.41
C ARG A 223 -22.52 -0.93 -16.62
N PRO A 224 -22.91 -2.22 -16.64
CA PRO A 224 -22.68 -3.12 -17.76
C PRO A 224 -23.25 -2.55 -19.07
N ALA A 225 -22.52 -2.67 -20.16
CA ALA A 225 -22.98 -2.38 -21.52
C ALA A 225 -24.20 -3.23 -21.87
N ALA A 226 -24.29 -4.45 -21.31
CA ALA A 226 -25.44 -5.33 -21.46
C ALA A 226 -26.76 -4.64 -21.07
N ASP A 227 -26.76 -3.77 -20.04
CA ASP A 227 -27.95 -3.03 -19.59
C ASP A 227 -28.51 -2.05 -20.66
N PHE A 228 -27.73 -1.78 -21.71
CA PHE A 228 -28.10 -0.89 -22.82
C PHE A 228 -28.17 -1.63 -24.15
N LEU A 229 -27.73 -2.90 -24.19
CA LEU A 229 -27.72 -3.76 -25.37
C LEU A 229 -28.79 -4.87 -25.31
N SER A 230 -29.34 -5.18 -24.13
CA SER A 230 -30.22 -6.34 -23.90
C SER A 230 -31.68 -6.15 -24.31
N ASP A 231 -32.11 -4.93 -24.64
CA ASP A 231 -33.54 -4.58 -24.65
C ASP A 231 -34.20 -4.59 -26.04
N PHE A 232 -33.49 -4.99 -27.10
CA PHE A 232 -33.97 -4.87 -28.49
C PHE A 232 -33.54 -6.04 -29.37
#